data_AF-A0A2K8KBU8-F1
#
_entry.id   AF-A0A2K8KBU8-F1
#
_cell.length_a   1.000
_cell.length_b   1.000
_cell.length_c   1.000
_cell.angle_alpha   90.00
_cell.angle_beta   90.00
_cell.angle_gamma   90.00
#
_symmetry.space_group_name_H-M   'P 1'
#
loop_
_entity.id
_entity.type
_entity.pdbx_description
1 polymer ?
#
loop_
_entity_poly.entity_id
_entity_poly.type
_entity_poly.pdbx_seq_one_letter_code
_entity_poly.pdbx_strand_id
1 'polypeptide(L)'
;MDAIAELRGKYLDQIAAVADIDALETVRLAALGKKGEISLKMRELGQMDAEARQQVGPALNGLKSEIDAALKARRAGLEDAILDARLQAEWLDVTLPGRPRPTGTIHPISQVMDELTAIFADMGFAVAEGPQIESDWYNFDALNIAPEHPARQEHDTFFMHRADCDNRPPHVLRTHTSPVQIRAMQAQGAPIRVIAPGRVYRMDMDQTHTPMFHQVEGLAIDRDISMAQLKWTLEEFCRAFFEVDEVELRFRASHFPFTEPSAEVDIRCSWEGGQLKIGEGKDWLEILGSGMVHPQVLRAGGIDPDQWQGFAFGLGIDRIAMLKYGIPDLRAFFESDLRWLRHYGFAALDQPALAAGLSR
;
A
#
# COMPACT_ATOMS: atom_id res chain seq x y z
N MET A 1 64.38 -50.08 -17.57
CA MET A 1 63.83 -48.71 -17.45
C MET A 1 63.06 -48.30 -18.69
N ASP A 2 63.48 -48.72 -19.89
CA ASP A 2 62.80 -48.44 -21.17
C ASP A 2 61.31 -48.79 -21.20
N ALA A 3 60.91 -49.96 -20.67
CA ALA A 3 59.50 -50.37 -20.63
C ALA A 3 58.61 -49.46 -19.75
N ILE A 4 59.17 -48.78 -18.73
CA ILE A 4 58.42 -47.82 -17.90
C ILE A 4 58.24 -46.50 -18.66
N ALA A 5 59.25 -46.08 -19.43
CA ALA A 5 59.19 -44.89 -20.26
C ALA A 5 58.19 -45.05 -21.43
N GLU A 6 58.12 -46.23 -22.04
CA GLU A 6 57.11 -46.54 -23.07
C GLU A 6 55.68 -46.48 -22.52
N LEU A 7 55.43 -47.07 -21.34
CA LEU A 7 54.13 -47.01 -20.67
C LEU A 7 53.75 -45.57 -20.27
N ARG A 8 54.72 -44.78 -19.82
CA ARG A 8 54.53 -43.35 -19.52
C ARG A 8 54.06 -42.59 -20.75
N GLY A 9 54.82 -42.67 -21.85
CA GLY A 9 54.48 -41.96 -23.09
C GLY A 9 53.11 -42.37 -23.62
N LYS A 10 52.87 -43.68 -23.75
CA LYS A 10 51.59 -44.24 -24.23
C LYS A 10 50.39 -43.67 -23.49
N TYR A 11 50.39 -43.69 -22.16
CA TYR A 11 49.22 -43.26 -21.39
C TYR A 11 49.11 -41.75 -21.27
N LEU A 12 50.22 -41.00 -21.20
CA LEU A 12 50.16 -39.54 -21.23
C LEU A 12 49.59 -39.03 -22.56
N ASP A 13 49.98 -39.62 -23.69
CA ASP A 13 49.46 -39.28 -25.02
C ASP A 13 47.98 -39.63 -25.15
N GLN A 14 47.57 -40.80 -24.66
CA GLN A 14 46.15 -41.21 -24.65
C GLN A 14 45.31 -40.28 -23.77
N ILE A 15 45.78 -39.91 -22.58
CA ILE A 15 45.07 -38.98 -21.68
C ILE A 15 44.94 -37.60 -22.34
N ALA A 16 45.99 -37.12 -23.02
CA ALA A 16 45.95 -35.84 -23.72
C ALA A 16 44.96 -35.85 -24.91
N ALA A 17 44.82 -36.97 -25.62
CA ALA A 17 43.99 -37.09 -26.82
C ALA A 17 42.49 -37.32 -26.55
N VAL A 18 42.10 -37.73 -25.34
CA VAL A 18 40.71 -38.02 -24.98
C VAL A 18 39.85 -36.75 -25.04
N ALA A 19 38.67 -36.83 -25.67
CA ALA A 19 37.75 -35.70 -25.86
C ALA A 19 36.52 -35.70 -24.92
N ASP A 20 36.26 -36.80 -24.20
CA ASP A 20 35.09 -36.92 -23.33
C ASP A 20 35.38 -37.78 -22.08
N ILE A 21 34.49 -37.70 -21.09
CA ILE A 21 34.68 -38.35 -19.79
C ILE A 21 34.64 -39.89 -19.90
N ASP A 22 33.87 -40.45 -20.83
CA ASP A 22 33.71 -41.90 -21.00
C ASP A 22 34.97 -42.53 -21.64
N ALA A 23 35.57 -41.83 -22.61
CA ALA A 23 36.85 -42.16 -23.19
C ALA A 23 37.98 -42.02 -22.16
N LEU A 24 37.90 -41.04 -21.24
CA LEU A 24 38.88 -40.90 -20.15
C LEU A 24 38.80 -42.06 -19.18
N GLU A 25 37.59 -42.50 -18.86
CA GLU A 25 37.33 -43.66 -18.02
C GLU A 25 37.84 -44.95 -18.65
N THR A 26 37.71 -45.08 -19.98
CA THR A 26 38.28 -46.20 -20.74
C THR A 26 39.81 -46.23 -20.63
N VAL A 27 40.48 -45.09 -20.76
CA VAL A 27 41.94 -44.97 -20.58
C VAL A 27 42.34 -45.27 -19.13
N ARG A 28 41.57 -44.80 -18.14
CA ARG A 28 41.80 -45.10 -16.72
C ARG A 28 41.73 -46.60 -16.44
N LEU A 29 40.72 -47.29 -16.97
CA LEU A 29 40.56 -48.74 -16.80
C LEU A 29 41.69 -49.52 -17.48
N ALA A 30 42.13 -49.07 -18.67
CA ALA A 30 43.26 -49.68 -19.39
C ALA A 30 44.60 -49.48 -18.67
N ALA A 31 44.84 -48.34 -18.03
CA ALA A 31 46.07 -48.05 -17.29
C ALA A 31 46.06 -48.63 -15.87
N LEU A 32 45.08 -48.23 -15.07
CA LEU A 32 45.03 -48.39 -13.60
C LEU A 32 43.93 -49.34 -13.13
N GLY A 33 43.10 -49.89 -14.02
CA GLY A 33 42.07 -50.86 -13.67
C GLY A 33 42.62 -52.17 -13.10
N LYS A 34 41.75 -53.08 -12.66
CA LYS A 34 42.14 -54.39 -12.08
C LYS A 34 42.96 -55.28 -13.04
N LYS A 35 42.79 -55.08 -14.35
CA LYS A 35 43.54 -55.73 -15.44
C LYS A 35 44.37 -54.72 -16.26
N GLY A 36 44.57 -53.51 -15.75
CA GLY A 36 45.30 -52.47 -16.46
C GLY A 36 46.79 -52.76 -16.55
N GLU A 37 47.47 -52.27 -17.58
CA GLU A 37 48.86 -52.61 -17.88
C GLU A 37 49.81 -52.20 -16.74
N ILE A 38 49.60 -51.02 -16.13
CA ILE A 38 50.39 -50.54 -14.99
C ILE A 38 50.06 -51.36 -13.73
N SER A 39 48.79 -51.70 -13.52
CA SER A 39 48.36 -52.56 -12.40
C SER A 39 48.90 -53.99 -12.48
N LEU A 40 49.06 -54.54 -13.69
CA LEU A 40 49.67 -55.85 -13.92
C LEU A 40 51.17 -55.81 -13.64
N LYS A 41 51.88 -54.78 -14.13
CA LYS A 41 53.30 -54.55 -13.82
C LYS A 41 53.56 -54.37 -12.32
N MET A 42 52.62 -53.74 -11.61
CA MET A 42 52.66 -53.62 -10.15
C MET A 42 52.51 -54.97 -9.42
N ARG A 43 51.80 -55.95 -10.00
CA ARG A 43 51.69 -57.32 -9.44
C ARG A 43 52.96 -58.14 -9.64
N GLU A 44 53.64 -57.95 -10.77
CA GLU A 44 54.92 -58.61 -11.08
C GLU A 44 56.01 -58.26 -10.05
N LEU A 45 55.96 -57.08 -9.42
CA LEU A 45 56.84 -56.70 -8.30
C LEU A 45 56.78 -57.65 -7.09
N GLY A 46 55.65 -58.36 -6.90
CA GLY A 46 55.49 -59.34 -5.84
C GLY A 46 56.30 -60.63 -6.04
N GLN A 47 56.77 -60.86 -7.28
CA GLN A 47 57.55 -62.05 -7.68
C GLN A 47 59.05 -61.76 -7.84
N MET A 48 59.47 -60.51 -7.58
CA MET A 48 60.86 -60.07 -7.73
C MET A 48 61.67 -60.18 -6.43
N ASP A 49 62.96 -60.45 -6.60
CA ASP A 49 63.98 -60.45 -5.56
C ASP A 49 64.10 -59.07 -4.89
N ALA A 50 64.51 -59.02 -3.62
CA ALA A 50 64.52 -57.80 -2.81
C ALA A 50 65.32 -56.65 -3.45
N GLU A 51 66.44 -56.96 -4.10
CA GLU A 51 67.36 -56.00 -4.72
C GLU A 51 66.76 -55.38 -6.01
N ALA A 52 66.13 -56.21 -6.86
CA ALA A 52 65.44 -55.75 -8.07
C ALA A 52 64.15 -54.95 -7.72
N ARG A 53 63.43 -55.37 -6.68
CA ARG A 53 62.23 -54.69 -6.19
C ARG A 53 62.54 -53.29 -5.63
N GLN A 54 63.72 -53.11 -5.02
CA GLN A 54 64.15 -51.82 -4.47
C GLN A 54 64.44 -50.78 -5.55
N GLN A 55 64.87 -51.21 -6.75
CA GLN A 55 65.11 -50.32 -7.89
C GLN A 55 63.84 -50.05 -8.72
N VAL A 56 63.03 -51.08 -8.99
CA VAL A 56 61.89 -51.00 -9.92
C VAL A 56 60.60 -50.50 -9.23
N GLY A 57 60.42 -50.79 -7.94
CA GLY A 57 59.23 -50.42 -7.17
C GLY A 57 58.98 -48.90 -7.08
N PRO A 58 59.98 -48.07 -6.72
CA PRO A 58 59.81 -46.61 -6.68
C PRO A 58 59.44 -46.01 -8.04
N ALA A 59 60.07 -46.48 -9.12
CA ALA A 59 59.80 -46.00 -10.48
C ALA A 59 58.37 -46.29 -10.94
N LEU A 60 57.85 -47.49 -10.62
CA LEU A 60 56.48 -47.90 -10.95
C LEU A 60 55.42 -47.16 -10.10
N ASN A 61 55.70 -46.91 -8.83
CA ASN A 61 54.85 -46.08 -7.98
C ASN A 61 54.83 -44.61 -8.45
N GLY A 62 55.98 -44.09 -8.89
CA GLY A 62 56.09 -42.77 -9.51
C GLY A 62 55.24 -42.66 -10.77
N LEU A 63 55.36 -43.63 -11.69
CA LEU A 63 54.55 -43.71 -12.91
C LEU A 63 53.05 -43.77 -12.59
N LYS A 64 52.64 -44.62 -11.65
CA LYS A 64 51.23 -44.73 -11.22
C LYS A 64 50.69 -43.39 -10.73
N SER A 65 51.45 -42.70 -9.89
CA SER A 65 51.05 -41.42 -9.30
C SER A 65 50.95 -40.32 -10.34
N GLU A 66 51.87 -40.30 -11.30
CA GLU A 66 51.88 -39.36 -12.41
C GLU A 66 50.69 -39.58 -13.36
N ILE A 67 50.40 -40.83 -13.73
CA ILE A 67 49.23 -41.16 -14.58
C ILE A 67 47.92 -40.85 -13.85
N ASP A 68 47.81 -41.14 -12.55
CA ASP A 68 46.64 -40.77 -11.75
C ASP A 68 46.45 -39.24 -11.68
N ALA A 69 47.54 -38.49 -11.51
CA ALA A 69 47.51 -37.03 -11.54
C ALA A 69 47.09 -36.50 -12.92
N ALA A 70 47.63 -37.04 -14.01
CA ALA A 70 47.28 -36.67 -15.37
C ALA A 70 45.80 -36.96 -15.70
N LEU A 71 45.28 -38.12 -15.27
CA LEU A 71 43.87 -38.47 -15.39
C LEU A 71 42.97 -37.49 -14.63
N LYS A 72 43.32 -37.16 -13.38
CA LYS A 72 42.57 -36.18 -12.58
C LYS A 72 42.58 -34.80 -13.22
N ALA A 73 43.73 -34.34 -13.69
CA ALA A 73 43.87 -33.04 -14.36
C ALA A 73 43.05 -33.00 -15.66
N ARG A 74 43.10 -34.06 -16.48
CA ARG A 74 42.30 -34.13 -17.71
C ARG A 74 40.81 -34.17 -17.42
N ARG A 75 40.39 -34.92 -16.39
CA ARG A 75 38.99 -35.00 -15.96
C ARG A 75 38.46 -33.62 -15.55
N ALA A 76 39.21 -32.90 -14.71
CA ALA A 76 38.85 -31.54 -14.30
C ALA A 76 38.71 -30.60 -15.52
N GLY A 77 39.68 -30.62 -16.44
CA GLY A 77 39.61 -29.79 -17.65
C GLY A 77 38.43 -30.11 -18.58
N LEU A 78 38.02 -31.38 -18.68
CA LEU A 78 36.82 -31.78 -19.41
C LEU A 78 35.54 -31.35 -18.70
N GLU A 79 35.47 -31.48 -17.37
CA GLU A 79 34.34 -31.04 -16.56
C GLU A 79 34.14 -29.51 -16.65
N ASP A 80 35.23 -28.74 -16.59
CA ASP A 80 35.22 -27.28 -16.77
C ASP A 80 34.73 -26.89 -18.17
N ALA A 81 35.23 -27.56 -19.22
CA ALA A 81 34.79 -27.28 -20.59
C ALA A 81 33.30 -27.60 -20.82
N ILE A 82 32.79 -28.68 -20.21
CA ILE A 82 31.36 -29.03 -20.25
C ILE A 82 30.53 -27.98 -19.52
N LEU A 83 30.99 -27.52 -18.35
CA LEU A 83 30.33 -26.48 -17.58
C LEU A 83 30.28 -25.16 -18.36
N ASP A 84 31.39 -24.71 -18.92
CA ASP A 84 31.46 -23.48 -19.70
C ASP A 84 30.55 -23.52 -20.94
N ALA A 85 30.55 -24.65 -21.67
CA ALA A 85 29.64 -24.84 -22.80
C ALA A 85 28.17 -24.76 -22.36
N ARG A 86 27.83 -25.35 -21.21
CA ARG A 86 26.48 -25.28 -20.64
C ARG A 86 26.11 -23.85 -20.21
N LEU A 87 27.02 -23.12 -19.57
CA LEU A 87 26.82 -21.73 -19.17
C LEU A 87 26.59 -20.81 -20.38
N GLN A 88 27.32 -21.03 -21.48
CA GLN A 88 27.12 -20.30 -22.73
C GLN A 88 25.76 -20.64 -23.38
N ALA A 89 25.35 -21.90 -23.34
CA ALA A 89 24.07 -22.35 -23.90
C ALA A 89 22.85 -21.91 -23.07
N GLU A 90 23.00 -21.84 -21.75
CA GLU A 90 21.97 -21.39 -20.80
C GLU A 90 22.01 -19.87 -20.55
N TRP A 91 22.74 -19.12 -21.37
CA TRP A 91 22.78 -17.67 -21.28
C TRP A 91 21.38 -17.07 -21.46
N LEU A 92 21.01 -16.17 -20.55
CA LEU A 92 19.72 -15.47 -20.55
C LEU A 92 19.98 -13.97 -20.47
N ASP A 93 19.23 -13.20 -21.25
CA ASP A 93 19.15 -11.76 -21.08
C ASP A 93 18.34 -11.42 -19.82
N VAL A 94 19.06 -11.13 -18.73
CA VAL A 94 18.49 -10.73 -17.44
C VAL A 94 17.85 -9.33 -17.45
N THR A 95 18.01 -8.57 -18.55
CA THR A 95 17.39 -7.25 -18.71
C THR A 95 15.98 -7.31 -19.30
N LEU A 96 15.56 -8.47 -19.82
CA LEU A 96 14.21 -8.64 -20.31
C LEU A 96 13.19 -8.42 -19.19
N PRO A 97 12.07 -7.74 -19.48
CA PRO A 97 11.02 -7.55 -18.49
C PRO A 97 10.51 -8.91 -18.03
N GLY A 98 10.38 -9.06 -16.70
CA GLY A 98 9.75 -10.22 -16.10
C GLY A 98 8.33 -10.43 -16.66
N ARG A 99 7.81 -11.66 -16.51
CA ARG A 99 6.45 -11.96 -16.94
C ARG A 99 5.46 -11.02 -16.23
N PRO A 100 4.64 -10.25 -16.97
CA PRO A 100 3.78 -9.25 -16.35
C PRO A 100 2.78 -9.94 -15.42
N ARG A 101 2.58 -9.33 -14.25
CA ARG A 101 1.52 -9.70 -13.30
C ARG A 101 0.59 -8.50 -13.18
N PRO A 102 -0.74 -8.70 -13.23
CA PRO A 102 -1.67 -7.61 -12.99
C PRO A 102 -1.43 -7.04 -11.59
N THR A 103 -1.24 -5.73 -11.51
CA THR A 103 -1.24 -4.97 -10.26
C THR A 103 -2.51 -4.15 -10.19
N GLY A 104 -3.15 -4.15 -9.03
CA GLY A 104 -4.28 -3.27 -8.74
C GLY A 104 -3.80 -1.92 -8.19
N THR A 105 -4.68 -0.93 -8.21
CA THR A 105 -4.48 0.34 -7.53
C THR A 105 -5.63 0.59 -6.55
N ILE A 106 -5.33 1.30 -5.46
CA ILE A 106 -6.31 1.81 -4.52
C ILE A 106 -6.90 3.10 -5.09
N HIS A 107 -8.22 3.25 -4.96
CA HIS A 107 -8.93 4.43 -5.44
C HIS A 107 -8.52 5.67 -4.61
N PRO A 108 -8.34 6.86 -5.21
CA PRO A 108 -7.92 8.05 -4.45
C PRO A 108 -8.82 8.41 -3.28
N ILE A 109 -10.14 8.24 -3.44
CA ILE A 109 -11.10 8.47 -2.35
C ILE A 109 -10.88 7.49 -1.18
N SER A 110 -10.51 6.23 -1.45
CA SER A 110 -10.16 5.27 -0.40
C SER A 110 -8.85 5.67 0.29
N GLN A 111 -7.84 6.11 -0.48
CA GLN A 111 -6.59 6.63 0.08
C GLN A 111 -6.86 7.81 1.04
N VAL A 112 -7.65 8.79 0.61
CA VAL A 112 -7.98 9.95 1.45
C VAL A 112 -8.77 9.53 2.70
N MET A 113 -9.69 8.56 2.59
CA MET A 113 -10.38 8.01 3.78
C MET A 113 -9.39 7.38 4.78
N ASP A 114 -8.40 6.64 4.29
CA ASP A 114 -7.38 6.02 5.13
C ASP A 114 -6.45 7.08 5.75
N GLU A 115 -6.06 8.12 4.99
CA GLU A 115 -5.27 9.26 5.48
C GLU A 115 -6.01 10.03 6.58
N LEU A 116 -7.28 10.37 6.34
CA LEU A 116 -8.15 11.00 7.34
C LEU A 116 -8.24 10.16 8.60
N THR A 117 -8.45 8.86 8.44
CA THR A 117 -8.55 7.91 9.56
C THR A 117 -7.27 7.88 10.37
N ALA A 118 -6.10 7.82 9.71
CA ALA A 118 -4.80 7.83 10.37
C ALA A 118 -4.57 9.12 11.18
N ILE A 119 -4.87 10.29 10.59
CA ILE A 119 -4.70 11.60 11.25
C ILE A 119 -5.59 11.69 12.49
N PHE A 120 -6.89 11.40 12.35
CA PHE A 120 -7.84 11.54 13.45
C PHE A 120 -7.67 10.47 14.52
N ALA A 121 -7.21 9.27 14.16
CA ALA A 121 -6.86 8.23 15.13
C ALA A 121 -5.71 8.67 16.05
N ASP A 122 -4.70 9.38 15.53
CA ASP A 122 -3.60 9.94 16.33
C ASP A 122 -4.10 11.01 17.32
N MET A 123 -5.15 11.74 16.95
CA MET A 123 -5.85 12.69 17.84
C MET A 123 -6.84 12.02 18.81
N GLY A 124 -6.96 10.68 18.78
CA GLY A 124 -7.82 9.90 19.67
C GLY A 124 -9.29 9.82 19.24
N PHE A 125 -9.60 10.05 17.97
CA PHE A 125 -10.94 9.81 17.41
C PHE A 125 -11.07 8.35 16.96
N ALA A 126 -12.25 7.77 17.15
CA ALA A 126 -12.62 6.48 16.59
C ALA A 126 -13.43 6.65 15.30
N VAL A 127 -13.39 5.66 14.41
CA VAL A 127 -14.28 5.63 13.23
C VAL A 127 -15.65 5.10 13.64
N ALA A 128 -16.70 5.82 13.27
CA ALA A 128 -18.09 5.41 13.42
C ALA A 128 -18.74 5.25 12.04
N GLU A 129 -19.57 4.22 11.90
CA GLU A 129 -20.29 3.93 10.67
C GLU A 129 -21.81 3.94 10.92
N GLY A 130 -22.57 4.19 9.85
CA GLY A 130 -24.02 4.11 9.90
C GLY A 130 -24.63 3.91 8.52
N PRO A 131 -25.95 3.66 8.46
CA PRO A 131 -26.63 3.33 7.22
C PRO A 131 -26.62 4.51 6.24
N GLN A 132 -26.76 4.20 4.94
CA GLN A 132 -26.89 5.20 3.88
C GLN A 132 -28.35 5.63 3.64
N ILE A 133 -29.29 4.72 3.91
CA ILE A 133 -30.72 5.02 3.97
C ILE A 133 -31.04 5.34 5.42
N GLU A 134 -31.46 6.58 5.67
CA GLU A 134 -31.78 7.07 7.00
C GLU A 134 -33.27 7.39 7.13
N SER A 135 -33.74 7.40 8.38
CA SER A 135 -35.06 7.96 8.66
C SER A 135 -34.99 9.49 8.66
N ASP A 136 -36.10 10.15 8.34
CA ASP A 136 -36.26 11.60 8.47
C ASP A 136 -35.77 12.15 9.83
N TRP A 137 -36.04 11.42 10.92
CA TRP A 137 -35.65 11.83 12.26
C TRP A 137 -34.13 11.96 12.44
N TYR A 138 -33.37 10.91 12.08
CA TYR A 138 -31.91 10.92 12.20
C TYR A 138 -31.25 11.91 11.23
N ASN A 139 -31.81 12.09 10.02
CA ASN A 139 -31.24 12.99 9.02
C ASN A 139 -31.60 14.46 9.23
N PHE A 140 -32.68 14.78 9.93
CA PHE A 140 -33.14 16.16 10.09
C PHE A 140 -33.55 16.51 11.53
N ASP A 141 -34.61 15.89 12.06
CA ASP A 141 -35.20 16.33 13.34
C ASP A 141 -34.18 16.32 14.49
N ALA A 142 -33.40 15.25 14.62
CA ALA A 142 -32.38 15.08 15.65
C ALA A 142 -31.23 16.10 15.53
N LEU A 143 -31.07 16.70 14.35
CA LEU A 143 -30.10 17.73 14.03
C LEU A 143 -30.70 19.13 14.08
N ASN A 144 -31.84 19.29 14.78
CA ASN A 144 -32.51 20.57 14.97
C ASN A 144 -33.01 21.19 13.64
N ILE A 145 -33.34 20.35 12.65
CA ILE A 145 -33.89 20.77 11.36
C ILE A 145 -35.37 20.39 11.32
N ALA A 146 -36.26 21.33 11.63
CA ALA A 146 -37.71 21.09 11.61
C ALA A 146 -38.26 20.80 10.19
N PRO A 147 -39.45 20.18 10.04
CA PRO A 147 -40.06 19.88 8.73
C PRO A 147 -40.19 21.07 7.78
N GLU A 148 -40.51 22.25 8.33
CA GLU A 148 -40.66 23.51 7.62
C GLU A 148 -39.34 24.26 7.39
N HIS A 149 -38.21 23.73 7.88
CA HIS A 149 -36.92 24.40 7.80
C HIS A 149 -36.37 24.42 6.35
N PRO A 150 -35.89 25.57 5.83
CA PRO A 150 -35.38 25.69 4.46
C PRO A 150 -34.30 24.66 4.09
N ALA A 151 -33.42 24.33 5.03
CA ALA A 151 -32.36 23.32 4.85
C ALA A 151 -32.86 21.97 4.29
N ARG A 152 -34.11 21.55 4.57
CA ARG A 152 -34.66 20.31 4.00
C ARG A 152 -34.85 20.38 2.48
N GLN A 153 -35.11 21.58 1.96
CA GLN A 153 -35.21 21.85 0.52
C GLN A 153 -33.82 22.09 -0.08
N GLU A 154 -32.97 22.87 0.61
CA GLU A 154 -31.62 23.22 0.14
C GLU A 154 -30.65 22.02 0.04
N HIS A 155 -30.97 20.89 0.69
CA HIS A 155 -30.14 19.69 0.61
C HIS A 155 -30.47 18.77 -0.58
N ASP A 156 -31.47 19.11 -1.41
CA ASP A 156 -31.84 18.35 -2.62
C ASP A 156 -32.01 16.85 -2.33
N THR A 157 -32.80 16.53 -1.30
CA THR A 157 -32.85 15.18 -0.71
C THR A 157 -33.52 14.14 -1.61
N PHE A 158 -32.93 12.94 -1.73
CA PHE A 158 -33.60 11.79 -2.34
C PHE A 158 -34.52 11.09 -1.33
N PHE A 159 -35.83 11.12 -1.59
CA PHE A 159 -36.85 10.46 -0.79
C PHE A 159 -37.18 9.06 -1.31
N MET A 160 -37.28 8.09 -0.40
CA MET A 160 -37.67 6.73 -0.71
C MET A 160 -39.17 6.65 -1.00
N HIS A 161 -39.55 5.77 -1.92
CA HIS A 161 -40.95 5.47 -2.18
C HIS A 161 -41.63 4.92 -0.92
N ARG A 162 -42.86 5.40 -0.67
CA ARG A 162 -43.70 4.99 0.45
C ARG A 162 -45.05 4.51 -0.08
N ALA A 163 -45.62 3.46 0.52
CA ALA A 163 -46.98 3.03 0.20
C ALA A 163 -48.01 4.08 0.63
N ASP A 164 -49.12 4.21 -0.11
CA ASP A 164 -50.15 5.22 0.13
C ASP A 164 -50.77 5.15 1.54
N CYS A 165 -50.76 3.96 2.17
CA CYS A 165 -51.31 3.73 3.50
C CYS A 165 -50.32 3.97 4.66
N ASP A 166 -49.05 4.24 4.37
CA ASP A 166 -48.05 4.57 5.40
C ASP A 166 -48.03 6.08 5.62
N ASN A 167 -48.28 6.52 6.85
CA ASN A 167 -48.34 7.94 7.22
C ASN A 167 -47.03 8.48 7.81
N ARG A 168 -45.98 7.66 7.93
CA ARG A 168 -44.68 8.08 8.47
C ARG A 168 -43.92 8.93 7.46
N PRO A 169 -43.03 9.85 7.89
CA PRO A 169 -42.10 10.51 6.98
C PRO A 169 -41.33 9.48 6.13
N PRO A 170 -41.16 9.71 4.82
CA PRO A 170 -40.37 8.82 3.98
C PRO A 170 -38.93 8.72 4.49
N HIS A 171 -38.32 7.54 4.34
CA HIS A 171 -36.88 7.42 4.50
C HIS A 171 -36.16 8.18 3.39
N VAL A 172 -34.91 8.54 3.63
CA VAL A 172 -34.09 9.35 2.72
C VAL A 172 -32.75 8.67 2.46
N LEU A 173 -32.14 8.92 1.31
CA LEU A 173 -30.69 8.78 1.22
C LEU A 173 -30.08 9.93 2.02
N ARG A 174 -29.17 9.62 2.95
CA ARG A 174 -28.60 10.63 3.84
C ARG A 174 -27.87 11.73 3.06
N THR A 175 -28.12 12.98 3.44
CA THR A 175 -27.57 14.20 2.78
C THR A 175 -26.21 14.62 3.33
N HIS A 176 -25.87 14.06 4.49
CA HIS A 176 -24.65 14.24 5.26
C HIS A 176 -24.46 13.01 6.17
N THR A 177 -23.31 12.88 6.81
CA THR A 177 -22.95 11.79 7.73
C THR A 177 -23.30 12.07 9.20
N SER A 178 -23.86 13.24 9.50
CA SER A 178 -24.35 13.64 10.84
C SER A 178 -25.30 12.64 11.54
N PRO A 179 -26.16 11.86 10.83
CA PRO A 179 -26.94 10.80 11.46
C PRO A 179 -26.10 9.82 12.29
N VAL A 180 -24.87 9.55 11.84
CA VAL A 180 -23.92 8.68 12.54
C VAL A 180 -23.51 9.27 13.88
N GLN A 181 -23.38 10.60 13.97
CA GLN A 181 -23.06 11.29 15.22
C GLN A 181 -24.15 11.10 16.26
N ILE A 182 -25.44 11.25 15.89
CA ILE A 182 -26.58 11.00 16.78
C ILE A 182 -26.56 9.55 17.27
N ARG A 183 -26.38 8.59 16.37
CA ARG A 183 -26.32 7.16 16.71
C ARG A 183 -25.16 6.85 17.64
N ALA A 184 -23.99 7.46 17.41
CA ALA A 184 -22.82 7.28 18.24
C ALA A 184 -23.04 7.83 19.65
N MET A 185 -23.63 9.03 19.78
CA MET A 185 -24.01 9.59 21.09
C MET A 185 -25.00 8.69 21.84
N GLN A 186 -26.03 8.18 21.16
CA GLN A 186 -27.02 7.30 21.79
C GLN A 186 -26.44 5.95 22.22
N ALA A 187 -25.48 5.42 21.47
CA ALA A 187 -24.86 4.13 21.75
C ALA A 187 -23.78 4.19 22.84
N GLN A 188 -22.97 5.26 22.85
CA GLN A 188 -21.76 5.35 23.68
C GLN A 188 -21.88 6.36 24.83
N GLY A 189 -22.75 7.37 24.70
CA GLY A 189 -22.82 8.50 25.63
C GLY A 189 -21.65 9.48 25.48
N ALA A 190 -21.30 10.17 26.56
CA ALA A 190 -20.17 11.09 26.65
C ALA A 190 -19.18 10.63 27.76
N PRO A 191 -17.87 10.89 27.63
CA PRO A 191 -17.20 11.61 26.53
C PRO A 191 -17.10 10.76 25.25
N ILE A 192 -17.07 11.42 24.09
CA ILE A 192 -17.00 10.75 22.79
C ILE A 192 -16.18 11.57 21.79
N ARG A 193 -15.34 10.89 20.99
CA ARG A 193 -14.62 11.46 19.85
C ARG A 193 -14.70 10.51 18.69
N VAL A 194 -15.45 10.87 17.65
CA VAL A 194 -15.66 10.03 16.48
C VAL A 194 -15.54 10.81 15.19
N ILE A 195 -15.06 10.15 14.13
CA ILE A 195 -15.23 10.58 12.76
C ILE A 195 -16.15 9.59 12.02
N ALA A 196 -16.96 10.10 11.11
CA ALA A 196 -17.94 9.35 10.34
C ALA A 196 -17.69 9.55 8.84
N PRO A 197 -16.66 8.92 8.25
CA PRO A 197 -16.48 8.92 6.81
C PRO A 197 -17.58 8.11 6.13
N GLY A 198 -18.10 8.59 5.00
CA GLY A 198 -19.00 7.78 4.19
C GLY A 198 -19.68 8.53 3.05
N ARG A 199 -20.45 7.74 2.28
CA ARG A 199 -21.22 8.25 1.13
C ARG A 199 -22.41 9.06 1.57
N VAL A 200 -22.71 10.12 0.83
CA VAL A 200 -23.86 11.01 1.00
C VAL A 200 -24.45 11.32 -0.37
N TYR A 201 -25.70 11.77 -0.39
CA TYR A 201 -26.49 11.87 -1.61
C TYR A 201 -27.27 13.18 -1.66
N ARG A 202 -27.23 13.85 -2.81
CA ARG A 202 -27.97 15.08 -3.10
C ARG A 202 -28.40 15.08 -4.56
N MET A 203 -29.56 15.61 -4.89
CA MET A 203 -30.09 15.65 -6.26
C MET A 203 -29.48 16.80 -7.07
N ASP A 204 -28.16 16.82 -7.15
CA ASP A 204 -27.39 17.82 -7.89
C ASP A 204 -26.30 17.15 -8.74
N MET A 205 -26.06 17.68 -9.94
CA MET A 205 -25.07 17.14 -10.88
C MET A 205 -24.55 18.21 -11.84
N ASP A 206 -23.29 18.61 -11.64
CA ASP A 206 -22.53 19.48 -12.53
C ASP A 206 -21.04 19.09 -12.56
N GLN A 207 -20.12 20.03 -12.83
CA GLN A 207 -18.67 19.76 -12.85
C GLN A 207 -18.07 19.59 -11.43
N THR A 208 -18.69 20.20 -10.43
CA THR A 208 -18.23 20.24 -9.03
C THR A 208 -19.17 19.47 -8.09
N HIS A 209 -20.34 19.08 -8.56
CA HIS A 209 -21.37 18.37 -7.81
C HIS A 209 -21.71 17.05 -8.49
N THR A 210 -21.86 16.00 -7.69
CA THR A 210 -22.33 14.69 -8.15
C THR A 210 -23.42 14.18 -7.21
N PRO A 211 -24.34 13.34 -7.71
CA PRO A 211 -25.49 12.93 -6.93
C PRO A 211 -25.15 12.00 -5.75
N MET A 212 -23.95 11.43 -5.77
CA MET A 212 -23.33 10.70 -4.68
C MET A 212 -21.88 11.15 -4.55
N PHE A 213 -21.50 11.58 -3.36
CA PHE A 213 -20.12 11.93 -3.01
C PHE A 213 -19.83 11.42 -1.60
N HIS A 214 -18.64 11.72 -1.08
CA HIS A 214 -18.16 11.26 0.21
C HIS A 214 -17.92 12.45 1.14
N GLN A 215 -18.38 12.33 2.37
CA GLN A 215 -18.09 13.28 3.44
C GLN A 215 -17.44 12.57 4.60
N VAL A 216 -16.67 13.32 5.37
CA VAL A 216 -16.30 12.95 6.72
C VAL A 216 -16.80 14.03 7.65
N GLU A 217 -17.45 13.62 8.71
CA GLU A 217 -17.80 14.50 9.81
C GLU A 217 -17.17 14.02 11.09
N GLY A 218 -16.65 14.95 11.88
CA GLY A 218 -16.13 14.69 13.21
C GLY A 218 -17.06 15.24 14.29
N LEU A 219 -17.08 14.54 15.42
CA LEU A 219 -17.75 14.96 16.65
C LEU A 219 -16.79 14.73 17.82
N ALA A 220 -16.60 15.74 18.66
CA ALA A 220 -15.90 15.60 19.94
C ALA A 220 -16.74 16.24 21.05
N ILE A 221 -17.07 15.47 22.09
CA ILE A 221 -17.83 15.88 23.27
C ILE A 221 -17.05 15.55 24.52
N ASP A 222 -16.87 16.55 25.37
CA ASP A 222 -16.22 16.47 26.67
C ASP A 222 -16.70 17.63 27.57
N ARG A 223 -16.29 17.67 28.83
CA ARG A 223 -16.71 18.74 29.76
C ARG A 223 -16.07 20.09 29.46
N ASP A 224 -14.80 20.07 29.03
CA ASP A 224 -13.95 21.26 28.88
C ASP A 224 -13.61 21.60 27.42
N ILE A 225 -14.39 21.09 26.45
CA ILE A 225 -14.22 21.42 25.04
C ILE A 225 -14.73 22.84 24.76
N SER A 226 -13.97 23.61 23.98
CA SER A 226 -14.36 24.93 23.49
C SER A 226 -14.04 25.09 22.00
N MET A 227 -14.43 26.23 21.42
CA MET A 227 -14.08 26.62 20.06
C MET A 227 -12.57 26.65 19.82
N ALA A 228 -11.76 26.85 20.87
CA ALA A 228 -10.30 26.84 20.76
C ALA A 228 -9.78 25.44 20.40
N GLN A 229 -10.35 24.38 20.99
CA GLN A 229 -10.02 23.00 20.63
C GLN A 229 -10.49 22.65 19.23
N LEU A 230 -11.67 23.11 18.81
CA LEU A 230 -12.13 22.95 17.41
C LEU A 230 -11.10 23.57 16.45
N LYS A 231 -10.70 24.82 16.71
CA LYS A 231 -9.72 25.52 15.88
C LYS A 231 -8.41 24.74 15.78
N TRP A 232 -7.85 24.32 16.92
CA TRP A 232 -6.62 23.55 16.95
C TRP A 232 -6.74 22.22 16.20
N THR A 233 -7.82 21.45 16.41
CA THR A 233 -8.05 20.18 15.71
C THR A 233 -8.08 20.36 14.20
N LEU A 234 -8.73 21.41 13.70
CA LEU A 234 -8.80 21.70 12.27
C LEU A 234 -7.47 22.19 11.69
N GLU A 235 -6.73 23.03 12.42
CA GLU A 235 -5.38 23.48 12.03
C GLU A 235 -4.44 22.29 11.90
N GLU A 236 -4.41 21.41 12.91
CA GLU A 236 -3.58 20.20 12.91
C GLU A 236 -3.97 19.20 11.83
N PHE A 237 -5.28 19.02 11.62
CA PHE A 237 -5.77 18.17 10.54
C PHE A 237 -5.30 18.69 9.18
N CYS A 238 -5.50 19.99 8.89
CA CYS A 238 -5.09 20.57 7.61
C CYS A 238 -3.57 20.50 7.42
N ARG A 239 -2.81 20.78 8.47
CA ARG A 239 -1.34 20.72 8.48
C ARG A 239 -0.84 19.33 8.12
N ALA A 240 -1.36 18.31 8.82
CA ALA A 240 -1.01 16.92 8.57
C ALA A 240 -1.47 16.47 7.17
N PHE A 241 -2.73 16.70 6.81
CA PHE A 241 -3.32 16.21 5.56
C PHE A 241 -2.65 16.77 4.32
N PHE A 242 -2.36 18.08 4.30
CA PHE A 242 -1.67 18.73 3.17
C PHE A 242 -0.14 18.65 3.27
N GLU A 243 0.40 18.07 4.34
CA GLU A 243 1.84 17.86 4.56
C GLU A 243 2.65 19.17 4.44
N VAL A 244 2.13 20.23 5.07
CA VAL A 244 2.76 21.55 5.14
C VAL A 244 3.14 21.87 6.59
N ASP A 245 4.19 22.68 6.79
CA ASP A 245 4.66 23.02 8.14
C ASP A 245 3.71 23.96 8.89
N GLU A 246 3.08 24.90 8.16
CA GLU A 246 2.16 25.90 8.71
C GLU A 246 0.93 26.05 7.81
N VAL A 247 -0.24 26.18 8.43
CA VAL A 247 -1.51 26.50 7.76
C VAL A 247 -2.10 27.74 8.41
N GLU A 248 -2.59 28.66 7.59
CA GLU A 248 -3.43 29.76 8.06
C GLU A 248 -4.90 29.46 7.74
N LEU A 249 -5.72 29.35 8.78
CA LEU A 249 -7.16 29.15 8.68
C LEU A 249 -7.93 30.44 9.02
N ARG A 250 -8.95 30.74 8.22
CA ARG A 250 -9.89 31.83 8.46
C ARG A 250 -11.27 31.27 8.82
N PHE A 251 -11.71 31.56 10.04
CA PHE A 251 -13.04 31.21 10.53
C PHE A 251 -14.01 32.36 10.23
N ARG A 252 -15.00 32.10 9.38
CA ARG A 252 -16.09 33.03 9.08
C ARG A 252 -17.36 32.55 9.76
N ALA A 253 -18.09 33.47 10.41
CA ALA A 253 -19.39 33.13 10.97
C ALA A 253 -20.31 32.63 9.84
N SER A 254 -20.94 31.49 10.08
CA SER A 254 -21.96 30.89 9.21
C SER A 254 -23.13 30.41 10.07
N HIS A 255 -24.09 29.69 9.49
CA HIS A 255 -25.22 29.15 10.20
C HIS A 255 -25.49 27.70 9.80
N PHE A 256 -25.40 26.79 10.76
CA PHE A 256 -25.89 25.42 10.63
C PHE A 256 -26.87 25.14 11.77
N PRO A 257 -28.07 24.59 11.52
CA PRO A 257 -29.08 24.38 12.57
C PRO A 257 -28.62 23.51 13.75
N PHE A 258 -27.64 22.64 13.52
CA PHE A 258 -27.07 21.72 14.49
C PHE A 258 -25.85 22.26 15.27
N THR A 259 -25.38 23.47 15.00
CA THR A 259 -24.27 24.10 15.74
C THR A 259 -24.51 25.56 16.11
N GLU A 260 -24.05 25.99 17.27
CA GLU A 260 -24.08 27.37 17.74
C GLU A 260 -22.98 27.63 18.80
N PRO A 261 -21.97 28.50 18.54
CA PRO A 261 -21.73 29.22 17.29
C PRO A 261 -21.27 28.33 16.13
N SER A 262 -21.66 28.72 14.92
CA SER A 262 -21.31 28.08 13.64
C SER A 262 -20.22 28.86 12.89
N ALA A 263 -19.32 28.16 12.20
CA ALA A 263 -18.26 28.75 11.39
C ALA A 263 -17.93 27.93 10.13
N GLU A 264 -17.78 28.61 9.00
CA GLU A 264 -17.09 28.11 7.82
C GLU A 264 -15.59 28.37 7.95
N VAL A 265 -14.79 27.45 7.41
CA VAL A 265 -13.33 27.55 7.47
C VAL A 265 -12.77 27.60 6.06
N ASP A 266 -12.03 28.68 5.81
CA ASP A 266 -11.25 28.83 4.60
C ASP A 266 -9.76 28.61 4.89
N ILE A 267 -9.06 27.99 3.95
CA ILE A 267 -7.61 27.80 3.98
C ILE A 267 -6.94 28.79 3.04
N ARG A 268 -5.82 29.38 3.47
CA ARG A 268 -5.02 30.26 2.62
C ARG A 268 -4.35 29.47 1.51
N CYS A 269 -4.42 29.97 0.27
CA CYS A 269 -3.86 29.30 -0.89
C CYS A 269 -3.35 30.25 -1.98
N SER A 270 -2.53 29.71 -2.88
CA SER A 270 -2.06 30.36 -4.11
C SER A 270 -2.36 29.50 -5.33
N TRP A 271 -2.61 30.15 -6.46
CA TRP A 271 -2.77 29.49 -7.75
C TRP A 271 -1.57 29.81 -8.63
N GLU A 272 -0.67 28.84 -8.82
CA GLU A 272 0.54 29.00 -9.63
C GLU A 272 0.57 27.94 -10.74
N GLY A 273 0.62 28.38 -12.00
CA GLY A 273 0.69 27.46 -13.14
C GLY A 273 -0.53 26.53 -13.29
N GLY A 274 -1.68 26.89 -12.70
CA GLY A 274 -2.89 26.05 -12.67
C GLY A 274 -2.89 24.99 -11.56
N GLN A 275 -1.87 24.98 -10.68
CA GLN A 275 -1.82 24.14 -9.49
C GLN A 275 -2.11 24.99 -8.24
N LEU A 276 -2.90 24.40 -7.33
CA LEU A 276 -3.19 24.99 -6.03
C LEU A 276 -2.06 24.66 -5.07
N LYS A 277 -1.50 25.67 -4.41
CA LYS A 277 -0.59 25.48 -3.26
C LYS A 277 -1.27 25.96 -2.00
N ILE A 278 -1.26 25.10 -0.99
CA ILE A 278 -1.86 25.37 0.32
C ILE A 278 -0.85 26.07 1.23
N GLY A 279 -1.29 27.03 2.04
CA GLY A 279 -0.47 27.77 3.00
C GLY A 279 0.25 29.01 2.44
N GLU A 280 0.38 29.10 1.11
CA GLU A 280 1.01 30.21 0.40
C GLU A 280 -0.04 31.18 -0.19
N GLY A 281 0.38 32.36 -0.63
CA GLY A 281 -0.47 33.29 -1.39
C GLY A 281 -1.39 34.19 -0.55
N LYS A 282 -2.41 34.73 -1.21
CA LYS A 282 -3.37 35.70 -0.65
C LYS A 282 -4.83 35.30 -0.83
N ASP A 283 -5.08 34.22 -1.58
CA ASP A 283 -6.43 33.75 -1.87
C ASP A 283 -6.91 32.85 -0.72
N TRP A 284 -8.21 32.70 -0.63
CA TRP A 284 -8.87 31.89 0.40
C TRP A 284 -9.81 30.90 -0.28
N LEU A 285 -9.74 29.65 0.15
CA LEU A 285 -10.59 28.58 -0.36
C LEU A 285 -11.36 27.95 0.79
N GLU A 286 -12.69 27.96 0.70
CA GLU A 286 -13.55 27.24 1.65
C GLU A 286 -13.27 25.73 1.56
N ILE A 287 -13.05 25.10 2.70
CA ILE A 287 -12.77 23.66 2.78
C ILE A 287 -13.74 22.88 3.65
N LEU A 288 -14.36 23.50 4.66
CA LEU A 288 -15.23 22.80 5.59
C LEU A 288 -16.18 23.73 6.36
N GLY A 289 -17.27 23.14 6.87
CA GLY A 289 -18.16 23.73 7.87
C GLY A 289 -17.91 23.15 9.26
N SER A 290 -18.09 23.95 10.30
CA SER A 290 -17.81 23.56 11.68
C SER A 290 -18.62 24.37 12.70
N GLY A 291 -18.61 23.94 13.96
CA GLY A 291 -19.17 24.74 15.05
C GLY A 291 -19.29 23.97 16.37
N MET A 292 -19.72 24.67 17.41
CA MET A 292 -20.05 24.05 18.70
C MET A 292 -21.41 23.37 18.60
N VAL A 293 -21.56 22.14 19.07
CA VAL A 293 -22.79 21.36 18.93
C VAL A 293 -23.94 22.05 19.67
N HIS A 294 -25.06 22.23 18.97
CA HIS A 294 -26.22 22.90 19.54
C HIS A 294 -26.85 22.08 20.68
N PRO A 295 -27.30 22.69 21.80
CA PRO A 295 -27.84 21.97 22.96
C PRO A 295 -28.99 21.00 22.64
N GLN A 296 -29.84 21.33 21.65
CA GLN A 296 -30.93 20.43 21.23
C GLN A 296 -30.41 19.13 20.58
N VAL A 297 -29.29 19.21 19.88
CA VAL A 297 -28.65 18.05 19.23
C VAL A 297 -28.02 17.14 20.29
N LEU A 298 -27.38 17.72 21.31
CA LEU A 298 -26.89 16.96 22.47
C LEU A 298 -28.05 16.21 23.16
N ARG A 299 -29.17 16.88 23.41
CA ARG A 299 -30.37 16.24 23.99
C ARG A 299 -30.94 15.13 23.10
N ALA A 300 -31.01 15.33 21.79
CA ALA A 300 -31.44 14.29 20.84
C ALA A 300 -30.50 13.07 20.83
N GLY A 301 -29.20 13.30 21.07
CA GLY A 301 -28.19 12.28 21.27
C GLY A 301 -28.22 11.60 22.65
N GLY A 302 -29.06 12.06 23.59
CA GLY A 302 -29.15 11.54 24.95
C GLY A 302 -28.09 12.10 25.91
N ILE A 303 -27.49 13.25 25.58
CA ILE A 303 -26.44 13.91 26.35
C ILE A 303 -26.99 15.19 27.00
N ASP A 304 -26.67 15.40 28.27
CA ASP A 304 -27.07 16.59 29.02
C ASP A 304 -26.19 17.81 28.68
N PRO A 305 -26.73 18.85 28.02
CA PRO A 305 -25.96 20.02 27.60
C PRO A 305 -25.51 20.92 28.77
N ASP A 306 -26.08 20.76 29.97
CA ASP A 306 -25.65 21.50 31.16
C ASP A 306 -24.35 20.90 31.76
N GLN A 307 -23.99 19.68 31.36
CA GLN A 307 -22.80 18.96 31.84
C GLN A 307 -21.74 18.73 30.76
N TRP A 308 -22.16 18.68 29.50
CA TRP A 308 -21.31 18.31 28.37
C TRP A 308 -21.47 19.31 27.24
N GLN A 309 -20.36 19.55 26.54
CA GLN A 309 -20.32 20.38 25.35
C GLN A 309 -19.39 19.74 24.33
N GLY A 310 -19.45 20.20 23.09
CA GLY A 310 -18.65 19.61 22.04
C GLY A 310 -18.61 20.45 20.79
N PHE A 311 -17.75 20.06 19.87
CA PHE A 311 -17.74 20.62 18.52
C PHE A 311 -17.98 19.51 17.50
N ALA A 312 -18.47 19.93 16.34
CA ALA A 312 -18.55 19.11 15.15
C ALA A 312 -17.96 19.85 13.94
N PHE A 313 -17.51 19.10 12.95
CA PHE A 313 -17.06 19.62 11.67
C PHE A 313 -17.43 18.65 10.55
N GLY A 314 -17.53 19.15 9.33
CA GLY A 314 -17.85 18.36 8.14
C GLY A 314 -17.16 18.89 6.90
N LEU A 315 -16.60 17.98 6.12
CA LEU A 315 -15.89 18.31 4.88
C LEU A 315 -16.11 17.24 3.80
N GLY A 316 -16.03 17.65 2.54
CA GLY A 316 -16.13 16.76 1.38
C GLY A 316 -14.80 16.07 1.10
N ILE A 317 -14.78 14.73 1.17
CA ILE A 317 -13.59 13.92 0.93
C ILE A 317 -13.14 14.08 -0.54
N ASP A 318 -14.08 14.06 -1.47
CA ASP A 318 -13.79 14.20 -2.90
C ASP A 318 -13.15 15.57 -3.20
N ARG A 319 -13.61 16.63 -2.52
CA ARG A 319 -13.05 17.97 -2.68
C ARG A 319 -11.60 18.01 -2.20
N ILE A 320 -11.31 17.56 -0.98
CA ILE A 320 -9.93 17.59 -0.48
C ILE A 320 -8.99 16.65 -1.25
N ALA A 321 -9.51 15.54 -1.81
CA ALA A 321 -8.76 14.68 -2.73
C ALA A 321 -8.36 15.42 -4.01
N MET A 322 -9.29 16.19 -4.59
CA MET A 322 -8.99 17.03 -5.75
C MET A 322 -7.92 18.06 -5.45
N LEU A 323 -8.00 18.72 -4.30
CA LEU A 323 -7.05 19.75 -3.89
C LEU A 323 -5.66 19.15 -3.63
N LYS A 324 -5.58 18.02 -2.94
CA LYS A 324 -4.31 17.38 -2.57
C LYS A 324 -3.59 16.78 -3.79
N TYR A 325 -4.30 16.09 -4.67
CA TYR A 325 -3.68 15.38 -5.80
C TYR A 325 -3.86 16.10 -7.15
N GLY A 326 -4.39 17.32 -7.17
CA GLY A 326 -4.55 18.12 -8.38
C GLY A 326 -5.50 17.50 -9.41
N ILE A 327 -6.61 16.90 -8.96
CA ILE A 327 -7.61 16.28 -9.84
C ILE A 327 -8.60 17.36 -10.30
N PRO A 328 -8.74 17.63 -11.60
CA PRO A 328 -9.49 18.78 -12.09
C PRO A 328 -11.01 18.60 -12.15
N ASP A 329 -11.50 17.36 -12.24
CA ASP A 329 -12.92 17.05 -12.44
C ASP A 329 -13.38 15.97 -11.46
N LEU A 330 -14.43 16.28 -10.69
CA LEU A 330 -14.98 15.39 -9.67
C LEU A 330 -15.67 14.16 -10.28
N ARG A 331 -16.23 14.28 -11.49
CA ARG A 331 -16.96 13.19 -12.15
C ARG A 331 -16.06 11.99 -12.47
N ALA A 332 -14.77 12.24 -12.70
CA ALA A 332 -13.77 11.22 -13.01
C ALA A 332 -13.65 10.15 -11.91
N PHE A 333 -13.96 10.48 -10.64
CA PHE A 333 -13.99 9.50 -9.54
C PHE A 333 -15.02 8.38 -9.75
N PHE A 334 -16.07 8.61 -10.52
CA PHE A 334 -17.20 7.67 -10.66
C PHE A 334 -17.28 7.00 -12.03
N GLU A 335 -16.51 7.46 -13.01
CA GLU A 335 -16.50 6.92 -14.38
C GLU A 335 -15.81 5.55 -14.50
N SER A 336 -15.03 5.16 -13.49
CA SER A 336 -14.27 3.90 -13.47
C SER A 336 -13.28 3.73 -14.64
N ASP A 337 -12.67 4.81 -15.13
CA ASP A 337 -11.64 4.75 -16.17
C ASP A 337 -10.32 4.16 -15.62
N LEU A 338 -9.92 3.00 -16.14
CA LEU A 338 -8.70 2.31 -15.73
C LEU A 338 -7.42 3.12 -15.99
N ARG A 339 -7.39 4.01 -16.99
CA ARG A 339 -6.23 4.88 -17.25
C ARG A 339 -6.11 5.93 -16.15
N TRP A 340 -7.24 6.50 -15.75
CA TRP A 340 -7.32 7.45 -14.65
C TRP A 340 -6.92 6.78 -13.33
N LEU A 341 -7.44 5.58 -13.05
CA LEU A 341 -7.09 4.79 -11.85
C LEU A 341 -5.63 4.34 -11.81
N ARG A 342 -4.97 4.17 -12.96
CA ARG A 342 -3.52 3.89 -13.02
C ARG A 342 -2.67 5.14 -12.83
N HIS A 343 -3.19 6.31 -13.19
CA HIS A 343 -2.48 7.58 -13.05
C HIS A 343 -2.59 8.16 -11.65
N TYR A 344 -3.81 8.16 -11.08
CA TYR A 344 -4.10 8.74 -9.76
C TYR A 344 -4.21 7.69 -8.65
N GLY A 345 -4.36 6.41 -8.96
CA GLY A 345 -4.51 5.38 -7.93
C GLY A 345 -3.20 5.01 -7.25
N PHE A 346 -3.31 4.53 -6.02
CA PHE A 346 -2.18 4.29 -5.12
C PHE A 346 -1.78 2.80 -5.09
N ALA A 347 -0.54 2.49 -4.74
CA ALA A 347 -0.16 1.09 -4.55
C ALA A 347 -0.75 0.58 -3.22
N ALA A 348 -1.11 -0.71 -3.17
CA ALA A 348 -1.69 -1.31 -1.96
C ALA A 348 -0.77 -1.30 -0.73
N LEU A 349 0.53 -1.04 -0.92
CA LEU A 349 1.52 -0.95 0.16
C LEU A 349 1.80 0.50 0.58
N ASP A 350 1.26 1.50 -0.13
CA ASP A 350 1.36 2.91 0.22
C ASP A 350 0.29 3.27 1.26
N GLN A 351 0.30 2.52 2.37
CA GLN A 351 -0.62 2.79 3.48
C GLN A 351 -0.22 4.09 4.17
N PRO A 352 -1.17 5.03 4.34
CA PRO A 352 -0.87 6.32 4.92
C PRO A 352 -0.52 6.16 6.40
N ALA A 353 0.59 6.78 6.81
CA ALA A 353 1.00 6.82 8.22
C ALA A 353 1.74 8.13 8.50
N LEU A 354 1.39 8.80 9.61
CA LEU A 354 2.00 10.08 9.99
C LEU A 354 3.54 10.01 10.07
N ALA A 355 4.10 8.87 10.44
CA ALA A 355 5.56 8.67 10.52
C ALA A 355 6.24 8.40 9.16
N ALA A 356 5.50 7.91 8.15
CA ALA A 356 6.06 7.47 6.86
C ALA A 356 5.76 8.43 5.69
N GLY A 357 4.94 9.46 5.94
CA GLY A 357 4.30 10.31 4.95
C GLY A 357 2.87 9.84 4.65
N LEU A 358 1.99 10.77 4.29
CA LEU A 358 0.61 10.49 3.89
C LEU A 358 0.51 10.37 2.37
N SER A 359 1.19 11.25 1.61
CA SER A 359 1.33 11.12 0.16
C SER A 359 2.64 10.43 -0.22
N ARG A 360 2.57 9.45 -1.11
CA ARG A 360 3.72 8.84 -1.79
C ARG A 360 3.49 8.74 -3.27
#